data_AF-A0A1R3K4N9-F1
#
_entry.id   AF-A0A1R3K4N9-F1
#
_cell.length_a   1.000
_cell.length_b   1.000
_cell.length_c   1.000
_cell.angle_alpha   90.00
_cell.angle_beta   90.00
_cell.angle_gamma   90.00
#
_symmetry.space_group_name_H-M   'P 1'
#
loop_
_entity.id
_entity.type
_entity.pdbx_description
1 polymer ?
#
loop_
_entity_poly.entity_id
_entity_poly.type
_entity_poly.pdbx_seq_one_letter_code
_entity_poly.pdbx_strand_id
1 'polypeptide(L)'
;MDITPKKFMDFPFVSAPHRNLMIDLVSTVETRLESQLKPCSLPPDVQYYQNQSGTSQGSLHIRSGHSSSQVDFLLGSWLHCELPTGGALNITSLSAYLNASTDAPNFLIELIQSSPTSLVLILDLPPRKDLVLYPEYLQTFYENTKLDSLRQTLEKLPEVQPYYSSALYIRCVTSPTSIMIRVDAEGAGPGRMEEIVKDHIDPVAKQALAIWLDQCACGQRNVDEADKAYLEKRDGLIKNKTIEIDLGSSFPRLFGPDIANRILGVIRDVYNASLYRATSRRDKPRGRHHGLSQQKRQEIKEAFELFDTDGSGTIDAKELNVAMRALGFEMTEEQINQMIADVDKDGSGAIDFDEFVHMMTAKIGERDTKEELLKAFQIIDQDNNGKISAQDIKRIAKELGEPFSDKDIQDMIEEADRDHDGEVNMDEFVRIMKRTTYGY
;
A
#
# COMPACT_ATOMS: atom_id res chain seq x y z
N MET A 1 5.19 18.34 29.80
CA MET A 1 5.41 17.52 28.60
C MET A 1 6.88 17.56 28.31
N ASP A 2 7.52 16.40 28.22
CA ASP A 2 8.94 16.31 27.89
C ASP A 2 9.12 16.79 26.44
N ILE A 3 9.88 17.87 26.24
CA ILE A 3 10.04 18.57 24.94
C ILE A 3 11.28 18.04 24.20
N THR A 4 11.84 16.90 24.64
CA THR A 4 12.95 16.31 23.91
C THR A 4 12.45 15.69 22.60
N PRO A 5 13.02 16.08 21.44
CA PRO A 5 12.65 15.46 20.16
C PRO A 5 13.00 13.97 20.21
N LYS A 6 12.00 13.13 19.95
CA LYS A 6 12.17 11.67 19.94
C LYS A 6 12.98 11.27 18.71
N LYS A 7 14.02 10.46 18.90
CA LYS A 7 14.89 10.01 17.83
C LYS A 7 14.24 8.86 17.06
N PHE A 8 14.71 8.63 15.83
CA PHE A 8 14.27 7.51 15.02
C PHE A 8 14.40 6.17 15.76
N MET A 9 15.53 5.92 16.41
CA MET A 9 15.83 4.68 17.13
C MET A 9 15.05 4.49 18.44
N ASP A 10 14.25 5.48 18.87
CA ASP A 10 13.51 5.38 20.14
C ASP A 10 12.24 4.53 20.00
N PHE A 11 11.66 4.43 18.79
CA PHE A 11 10.37 3.77 18.47
C PHE A 11 9.35 3.87 19.64
N PRO A 12 8.89 5.09 19.94
CA PRO A 12 8.39 5.42 21.28
C PRO A 12 6.94 4.98 21.57
N PHE A 13 6.19 4.59 20.54
CA PHE A 13 4.74 4.34 20.64
C PHE A 13 4.35 2.86 20.46
N VAL A 14 5.34 1.99 20.28
CA VAL A 14 5.13 0.55 20.04
C VAL A 14 5.55 -0.28 21.25
N SER A 15 5.12 -1.55 21.29
CA SER A 15 5.47 -2.48 22.36
C SER A 15 6.98 -2.75 22.40
N ALA A 16 7.48 -3.26 23.54
CA ALA A 16 8.90 -3.54 23.68
C ALA A 16 9.41 -4.57 22.65
N PRO A 17 8.72 -5.69 22.36
CA PRO A 17 9.14 -6.61 21.29
C PRO A 17 9.20 -5.96 19.91
N HIS A 18 8.19 -5.15 19.56
CA HIS A 18 8.14 -4.45 18.28
C HIS A 18 9.31 -3.45 18.16
N ARG A 19 9.53 -2.62 19.19
CA ARG A 19 10.68 -1.71 19.22
C ARG A 19 12.01 -2.45 19.08
N ASN A 20 12.20 -3.54 19.84
CA ASN A 20 13.44 -4.30 19.80
C ASN A 20 13.70 -4.89 18.41
N LEU A 21 12.66 -5.44 17.76
CA LEU A 21 12.73 -5.92 16.39
C LEU A 21 13.22 -4.81 15.44
N MET A 22 12.60 -3.63 15.48
CA MET A 22 12.98 -2.53 14.57
C MET A 22 14.40 -2.03 14.85
N ILE A 23 14.80 -1.90 16.12
CA ILE A 23 16.16 -1.52 16.50
C ILE A 23 17.17 -2.54 15.97
N ASP A 24 16.90 -3.83 16.14
CA ASP A 24 17.81 -4.90 15.71
C ASP A 24 17.96 -4.93 14.19
N LEU A 25 16.85 -4.79 13.44
CA LEU A 25 16.88 -4.76 11.97
C LEU A 25 17.67 -3.55 11.46
N VAL A 26 17.36 -2.35 11.94
CA VAL A 26 18.09 -1.13 11.54
C VAL A 26 19.57 -1.26 11.88
N SER A 27 19.88 -1.67 13.10
CA SER A 27 21.28 -1.77 13.57
C SER A 27 22.07 -2.81 12.79
N THR A 28 21.44 -3.93 12.44
CA THR A 28 22.05 -4.99 11.62
C THR A 28 22.35 -4.47 10.22
N VAL A 29 21.40 -3.81 9.56
CA VAL A 29 21.60 -3.22 8.23
C VAL A 29 22.70 -2.17 8.25
N GLU A 30 22.64 -1.22 9.19
CA GLU A 30 23.62 -0.13 9.25
C GLU A 30 25.03 -0.62 9.54
N THR A 31 25.18 -1.64 10.39
CA THR A 31 26.48 -2.24 10.71
C THR A 31 27.04 -3.01 9.52
N ARG A 32 26.22 -3.84 8.86
CA ARG A 32 26.64 -4.65 7.70
C ARG A 32 26.95 -3.80 6.46
N LEU A 33 26.33 -2.62 6.35
CA LEU A 33 26.49 -1.71 5.22
C LEU A 33 27.25 -0.42 5.60
N GLU A 34 27.95 -0.38 6.73
CA GLU A 34 28.59 0.85 7.25
C GLU A 34 29.51 1.51 6.22
N SER A 35 30.37 0.72 5.56
CA SER A 35 31.29 1.19 4.53
C SER A 35 30.61 1.61 3.22
N GLN A 36 29.33 1.28 3.06
CA GLN A 36 28.53 1.54 1.87
C GLN A 36 27.64 2.78 2.03
N LEU A 37 27.44 3.29 3.25
CA LEU A 37 26.44 4.30 3.57
C LEU A 37 27.04 5.60 4.11
N LYS A 38 26.59 6.71 3.55
CA LYS A 38 26.85 8.05 4.09
C LYS A 38 26.08 8.26 5.41
N PRO A 39 26.52 9.20 6.25
CA PRO A 39 25.72 9.67 7.39
C PRO A 39 24.35 10.21 6.94
N CYS A 40 23.38 10.21 7.86
CA CYS A 40 22.07 10.81 7.60
C CYS A 40 22.22 12.31 7.30
N SER A 41 21.70 12.74 6.16
CA SER A 41 21.77 14.14 5.68
C SER A 41 20.47 14.92 5.91
N LEU A 42 19.48 14.32 6.57
CA LEU A 42 18.18 14.95 6.76
C LEU A 42 18.26 16.11 7.76
N PRO A 43 17.58 17.24 7.48
CA PRO A 43 17.41 18.32 8.46
C PRO A 43 16.72 17.84 9.75
N PRO A 44 17.02 18.41 10.94
CA PRO A 44 16.40 18.00 12.20
C PRO A 44 14.86 18.07 12.22
N ASP A 45 14.27 19.04 11.52
CA ASP A 45 12.82 19.25 11.36
C ASP A 45 12.15 18.31 10.34
N VAL A 46 12.95 17.45 9.71
CA VAL A 46 12.54 16.33 8.86
C VAL A 46 12.80 15.00 9.57
N GLN A 47 13.86 14.92 10.37
CA GLN A 47 14.15 13.74 11.18
C GLN A 47 13.08 13.49 12.25
N TYR A 48 12.48 14.55 12.78
CA TYR A 48 11.32 14.48 13.68
C TYR A 48 10.32 15.57 13.31
N TYR A 49 9.04 15.21 13.22
CA TYR A 49 7.95 16.13 12.92
C TYR A 49 6.67 15.71 13.64
N GLN A 50 5.84 16.71 13.96
CA GLN A 50 4.55 16.50 14.60
C GLN A 50 3.56 17.56 14.14
N ASN A 51 2.28 17.23 14.14
CA ASN A 51 1.24 18.22 13.84
C ASN A 51 1.06 19.22 14.99
N GLN A 52 0.29 20.29 14.74
CA GLN A 52 0.10 21.37 15.72
C GLN A 52 -0.58 20.90 17.02
N SER A 53 -1.47 19.93 16.93
CA SER A 53 -2.19 19.36 18.08
C SER A 53 -1.37 18.33 18.87
N GLY A 54 -0.26 17.83 18.32
CA GLY A 54 0.54 16.74 18.88
C GLY A 54 -0.06 15.34 18.71
N THR A 55 -1.24 15.23 18.08
CA THR A 55 -1.96 13.97 17.87
C THR A 55 -1.32 13.10 16.79
N SER A 56 -0.52 13.68 15.91
CA SER A 56 0.25 12.96 14.89
C SER A 56 1.73 13.30 15.04
N GLN A 57 2.57 12.28 15.14
CA GLN A 57 4.02 12.38 15.28
C GLN A 57 4.71 11.41 14.32
N GLY A 58 5.89 11.77 13.85
CA GLY A 58 6.67 10.91 12.97
C GLY A 58 8.16 11.20 13.01
N SER A 59 8.93 10.22 12.58
CA SER A 59 10.36 10.34 12.38
C SER A 59 10.76 9.70 11.07
N LEU A 60 11.76 10.29 10.41
CA LEU A 60 12.32 9.83 9.17
C LEU A 60 13.85 9.74 9.29
N HIS A 61 14.41 8.63 8.87
CA HIS A 61 15.84 8.38 8.84
C HIS A 61 16.23 7.91 7.46
N ILE A 62 17.12 8.65 6.78
CA ILE A 62 17.57 8.31 5.44
C ILE A 62 19.09 8.36 5.38
N ARG A 63 19.68 7.29 4.85
CA ARG A 63 21.12 7.21 4.57
C ARG A 63 21.35 6.77 3.14
N SER A 64 21.92 7.66 2.34
CA SER A 64 22.26 7.35 0.94
C SER A 64 23.56 6.55 0.84
N GLY A 65 23.66 5.71 -0.18
CA GLY A 65 24.90 5.02 -0.49
C GLY A 65 26.01 5.95 -0.98
N HIS A 66 27.25 5.47 -0.86
CA HIS A 66 28.39 6.04 -1.58
C HIS A 66 28.24 5.85 -3.09
N SER A 67 28.97 6.63 -3.90
CA SER A 67 28.91 6.52 -5.37
C SER A 67 29.34 5.16 -5.90
N SER A 68 30.18 4.43 -5.16
CA SER A 68 30.64 3.07 -5.45
C SER A 68 29.80 1.97 -4.80
N SER A 69 28.78 2.34 -4.02
CA SER A 69 27.90 1.40 -3.35
C SER A 69 26.83 0.92 -4.32
N GLN A 70 26.37 -0.33 -4.17
CA GLN A 70 25.17 -0.81 -4.84
C GLN A 70 23.88 -0.42 -4.12
N VAL A 71 23.99 0.03 -2.87
CA VAL A 71 22.87 0.61 -2.12
C VAL A 71 22.61 2.02 -2.62
N ASP A 72 21.37 2.31 -3.00
CA ASP A 72 20.91 3.66 -3.34
C ASP A 72 20.67 4.47 -2.06
N PHE A 73 19.74 3.98 -1.22
CA PHE A 73 19.49 4.55 0.10
C PHE A 73 18.77 3.55 1.01
N LEU A 74 18.96 3.75 2.32
CA LEU A 74 18.10 3.21 3.36
C LEU A 74 17.09 4.27 3.77
N LEU A 75 15.85 3.83 4.02
CA LEU A 75 14.77 4.64 4.57
C LEU A 75 14.17 3.90 5.76
N GLY A 76 14.31 4.46 6.95
CA GLY A 76 13.60 4.05 8.14
C GLY A 76 12.59 5.11 8.54
N SER A 77 11.41 4.70 8.98
CA SER A 77 10.43 5.63 9.53
C SER A 77 9.60 5.04 10.66
N TRP A 78 9.08 5.91 11.50
CA TRP A 78 7.95 5.57 12.35
C TRP A 78 6.93 6.70 12.33
N LEU A 79 5.65 6.35 12.44
CA LEU A 79 4.52 7.26 12.47
C LEU A 79 3.57 6.83 13.59
N HIS A 80 3.06 7.80 14.32
CA HIS A 80 2.04 7.66 15.33
C HIS A 80 0.91 8.65 15.04
N CYS A 81 -0.33 8.17 15.07
CA CYS A 81 -1.51 9.01 14.94
C CYS A 81 -2.57 8.56 15.93
N GLU A 82 -3.02 9.46 16.80
CA GLU A 82 -4.22 9.25 17.61
C GLU A 82 -5.46 9.25 16.71
N LEU A 83 -6.34 8.26 16.89
CA LEU A 83 -7.55 8.12 16.08
C LEU A 83 -8.72 8.86 16.74
N PRO A 84 -9.60 9.54 15.96
CA PRO A 84 -10.77 10.24 16.51
C PRO A 84 -11.72 9.33 17.29
N THR A 85 -11.78 8.04 16.93
CA THR A 85 -12.60 7.00 17.55
C THR A 85 -12.02 6.47 18.86
N GLY A 86 -10.86 6.97 19.30
CA GLY A 86 -10.05 6.38 20.35
C GLY A 86 -9.07 5.34 19.82
N GLY A 87 -7.95 5.18 20.51
CA GLY A 87 -6.82 4.34 20.05
C GLY A 87 -5.80 5.11 19.22
N ALA A 88 -4.86 4.38 18.62
CA ALA A 88 -3.80 4.96 17.81
C ALA A 88 -3.37 4.05 16.67
N LEU A 89 -3.03 4.65 15.53
CA LEU A 89 -2.35 4.02 14.41
C LEU A 89 -0.85 4.21 14.60
N ASN A 90 -0.11 3.11 14.67
CA ASN A 90 1.35 3.10 14.71
C ASN A 90 1.88 2.38 13.48
N ILE A 91 2.80 3.02 12.77
CA ILE A 91 3.48 2.45 11.61
C ILE A 91 4.97 2.51 11.90
N THR A 92 5.69 1.41 11.66
CA THR A 92 7.15 1.41 11.61
C THR A 92 7.59 0.72 10.34
N SER A 93 8.54 1.32 9.63
CA SER A 93 9.04 0.75 8.39
C SER A 93 10.56 0.85 8.29
N LEU A 94 11.12 -0.12 7.57
CA LEU A 94 12.49 -0.10 7.10
C LEU A 94 12.49 -0.60 5.65
N SER A 95 13.05 0.21 4.77
CA SER A 95 13.22 -0.12 3.35
C SER A 95 14.66 0.13 2.94
N ALA A 96 15.19 -0.73 2.08
CA ALA A 96 16.49 -0.57 1.47
C ALA A 96 16.37 -0.68 -0.04
N TYR A 97 16.80 0.38 -0.73
CA TYR A 97 16.76 0.47 -2.17
C TYR A 97 18.17 0.25 -2.73
N LEU A 98 18.27 -0.62 -3.71
CA LEU A 98 19.49 -0.83 -4.49
C LEU A 98 19.44 0.03 -5.76
N ASN A 99 20.61 0.41 -6.28
CA ASN A 99 20.72 1.17 -7.52
C ASN A 99 20.96 0.24 -8.73
N ALA A 100 20.98 0.79 -9.94
CA ALA A 100 21.08 0.02 -11.18
C ALA A 100 22.43 -0.72 -11.37
N SER A 101 23.44 -0.51 -10.51
CA SER A 101 24.69 -1.30 -10.57
C SER A 101 24.49 -2.78 -10.23
N THR A 102 23.35 -3.14 -9.64
CA THR A 102 22.91 -4.51 -9.35
C THR A 102 21.44 -4.66 -9.75
N ASP A 103 21.04 -5.85 -10.19
CA ASP A 103 19.65 -6.21 -10.47
C ASP A 103 18.95 -6.79 -9.23
N ALA A 104 19.69 -7.06 -8.15
CA ALA A 104 19.18 -7.74 -6.97
C ALA A 104 17.96 -7.02 -6.35
N PRO A 105 17.01 -7.76 -5.73
CA PRO A 105 15.80 -7.20 -5.12
C PRO A 105 16.07 -6.13 -4.06
N ASN A 106 15.08 -5.27 -3.85
CA ASN A 106 15.05 -4.36 -2.70
C ASN A 106 14.69 -5.11 -1.41
N PHE A 107 14.66 -4.41 -0.28
CA PHE A 107 14.14 -4.93 0.99
C PHE A 107 13.06 -3.99 1.52
N LEU A 108 11.98 -4.56 2.05
CA LEU A 108 10.89 -3.84 2.68
C LEU A 108 10.39 -4.62 3.89
N ILE A 109 10.28 -3.94 5.03
CA ILE A 109 9.45 -4.37 6.16
C ILE A 109 8.62 -3.20 6.66
N GLU A 110 7.35 -3.46 6.93
CA GLU A 110 6.42 -2.53 7.53
C GLU A 110 5.52 -3.26 8.53
N LEU A 111 5.38 -2.68 9.71
CA LEU A 111 4.47 -3.11 10.76
C LEU A 111 3.45 -1.99 10.98
N ILE A 112 2.19 -2.28 10.70
CA ILE A 112 1.06 -1.34 10.82
C ILE A 112 0.14 -1.85 11.91
N GLN A 113 0.14 -1.18 13.05
CA GLN A 113 -0.66 -1.55 14.21
C GLN A 113 -1.77 -0.51 14.42
N SER A 114 -3.02 -0.91 14.22
CA SER A 114 -4.20 -0.05 14.41
C SER A 114 -4.88 -0.26 15.76
N SER A 115 -4.60 -1.37 16.44
CA SER A 115 -5.07 -1.66 17.80
C SER A 115 -4.05 -2.53 18.55
N PRO A 116 -4.15 -2.67 19.89
CA PRO A 116 -3.30 -3.59 20.65
C PRO A 116 -3.38 -5.06 20.19
N THR A 117 -4.48 -5.45 19.54
CA THR A 117 -4.75 -6.84 19.11
C THR A 117 -4.65 -7.05 17.60
N SER A 118 -4.52 -6.00 16.79
CA SER A 118 -4.48 -6.10 15.32
C SER A 118 -3.21 -5.48 14.76
N LEU A 119 -2.43 -6.30 14.06
CA LEU A 119 -1.17 -5.91 13.41
C LEU A 119 -1.17 -6.39 11.96
N VAL A 120 -0.78 -5.54 11.02
CA VAL A 120 -0.45 -5.94 9.65
C VAL A 120 1.06 -5.96 9.51
N LEU A 121 1.60 -7.05 8.97
CA LEU A 121 2.99 -7.20 8.58
C LEU A 121 3.07 -7.27 7.05
N ILE A 122 3.91 -6.40 6.50
CA ILE A 122 4.36 -6.43 5.12
C ILE A 122 5.87 -6.68 5.19
N LEU A 123 6.32 -7.83 4.72
CA LEU A 123 7.75 -8.16 4.64
C LEU A 123 8.05 -8.78 3.29
N ASP A 124 8.92 -8.14 2.52
CA ASP A 124 9.19 -8.54 1.14
C ASP A 124 10.62 -8.21 0.70
N LEU A 125 11.05 -8.92 -0.34
CA LEU A 125 12.17 -8.53 -1.19
C LEU A 125 11.62 -8.13 -2.56
N PRO A 126 11.19 -6.87 -2.78
CA PRO A 126 10.47 -6.49 -3.99
C PRO A 126 11.32 -6.69 -5.27
N PRO A 127 10.77 -7.34 -6.31
CA PRO A 127 11.51 -7.65 -7.53
C PRO A 127 11.77 -6.41 -8.37
N ARG A 128 13.01 -6.30 -8.88
CA ARG A 128 13.43 -5.22 -9.78
C ARG A 128 13.50 -5.64 -11.25
N LYS A 129 13.26 -6.93 -11.52
CA LYS A 129 13.02 -7.47 -12.87
C LYS A 129 11.64 -8.08 -12.97
N ASP A 130 11.14 -8.16 -14.20
CA ASP A 130 9.89 -8.86 -14.49
C ASP A 130 10.09 -10.36 -14.30
N LEU A 131 9.30 -10.99 -13.43
CA LEU A 131 9.51 -12.38 -13.04
C LEU A 131 9.11 -13.38 -14.14
N VAL A 132 8.32 -12.94 -15.12
CA VAL A 132 7.90 -13.77 -16.26
C VAL A 132 8.93 -13.66 -17.37
N LEU A 133 9.39 -12.44 -17.68
CA LEU A 133 10.40 -12.23 -18.72
C LEU A 133 11.78 -12.75 -18.30
N TYR A 134 12.07 -12.78 -17.00
CA TYR A 134 13.35 -13.22 -16.44
C TYR A 134 13.15 -14.38 -15.44
N PRO A 135 12.81 -15.59 -15.91
CA PRO A 135 12.59 -16.75 -15.02
C PRO A 135 13.84 -17.13 -14.21
N GLU A 136 15.05 -16.89 -14.73
CA GLU A 136 16.30 -17.08 -13.99
C GLU A 136 16.43 -16.13 -12.80
N TYR A 137 15.83 -14.94 -12.87
CA TYR A 137 15.76 -13.99 -11.75
C TYR A 137 14.84 -14.52 -10.65
N LEU A 138 13.66 -15.01 -11.04
CA LEU A 138 12.70 -15.65 -10.13
C LEU A 138 13.36 -16.81 -9.37
N GLN A 139 14.01 -17.70 -10.12
CA GLN A 139 14.70 -18.86 -9.56
C GLN A 139 15.81 -18.43 -8.59
N THR A 140 16.65 -17.47 -9.00
CA THR A 140 17.80 -17.02 -8.22
C THR A 140 17.39 -16.44 -6.87
N PHE A 141 16.42 -15.52 -6.85
CA PHE A 141 16.13 -14.73 -5.66
C PHE A 141 14.97 -15.24 -4.80
N TYR A 142 14.09 -16.08 -5.36
CA TYR A 142 12.87 -16.49 -4.65
C TYR A 142 12.74 -18.00 -4.49
N GLU A 143 13.00 -18.78 -5.54
CA GLU A 143 12.90 -20.25 -5.44
C GLU A 143 14.07 -20.86 -4.65
N ASN A 144 15.30 -20.44 -4.96
CA ASN A 144 16.51 -20.99 -4.33
C ASN A 144 16.70 -20.53 -2.87
N THR A 145 16.17 -19.35 -2.53
CA THR A 145 16.31 -18.72 -1.21
C THR A 145 15.35 -19.29 -0.17
N LYS A 146 14.32 -20.02 -0.62
CA LYS A 146 13.24 -20.56 0.22
C LYS A 146 12.55 -19.49 1.06
N LEU A 147 12.48 -18.25 0.57
CA LEU A 147 11.77 -17.16 1.24
C LEU A 147 10.32 -17.53 1.57
N ASP A 148 9.66 -18.31 0.70
CA ASP A 148 8.28 -18.76 0.93
C ASP A 148 8.12 -19.60 2.21
N SER A 149 9.17 -20.31 2.65
CA SER A 149 9.11 -21.09 3.90
C SER A 149 8.96 -20.21 5.15
N LEU A 150 9.39 -18.94 5.06
CA LEU A 150 9.21 -17.96 6.13
C LEU A 150 7.75 -17.57 6.25
N ARG A 151 7.07 -17.29 5.12
CA ARG A 151 5.63 -17.03 5.05
C ARG A 151 4.84 -18.19 5.66
N GLN A 152 5.11 -19.41 5.19
CA GLN A 152 4.47 -20.64 5.67
C GLN A 152 4.68 -20.90 7.17
N THR A 153 5.74 -20.36 7.77
CA THR A 153 5.97 -20.51 9.21
C THR A 153 5.01 -19.65 10.02
N LEU A 154 4.71 -18.43 9.56
CA LEU A 154 3.75 -17.54 10.21
C LEU A 154 2.31 -17.99 9.98
N GLU A 155 1.97 -18.48 8.79
CA GLU A 155 0.62 -18.97 8.45
C GLU A 155 0.16 -20.19 9.26
N LYS A 156 1.07 -20.84 10.00
CA LYS A 156 0.72 -21.93 10.93
C LYS A 156 0.05 -21.43 12.21
N LEU A 157 0.17 -20.14 12.51
CA LEU A 157 -0.43 -19.54 13.70
C LEU A 157 -1.92 -19.29 13.45
N PRO A 158 -2.81 -19.66 14.39
CA PRO A 158 -4.25 -19.47 14.23
C PRO A 158 -4.66 -17.98 14.13
N GLU A 159 -3.88 -17.08 14.73
CA GLU A 159 -4.10 -15.64 14.70
C GLU A 159 -3.75 -14.99 13.35
N VAL A 160 -3.02 -15.70 12.49
CA VAL A 160 -2.51 -15.16 11.23
C VAL A 160 -3.49 -15.40 10.09
N GLN A 161 -3.83 -14.34 9.38
CA GLN A 161 -4.66 -14.34 8.18
C GLN A 161 -3.94 -13.62 7.03
N PRO A 162 -4.18 -13.98 5.76
CA PRO A 162 -3.66 -13.22 4.64
C PRO A 162 -4.15 -11.77 4.66
N TYR A 163 -3.26 -10.81 4.38
CA TYR A 163 -3.61 -9.41 4.19
C TYR A 163 -3.57 -9.06 2.71
N TYR A 164 -4.68 -8.53 2.20
CA TYR A 164 -4.79 -8.06 0.82
C TYR A 164 -4.86 -6.54 0.80
N SER A 165 -3.77 -5.89 0.36
CA SER A 165 -3.74 -4.43 0.22
C SER A 165 -4.87 -3.96 -0.70
N SER A 166 -5.58 -2.89 -0.35
CA SER A 166 -6.60 -2.30 -1.23
C SER A 166 -6.00 -1.68 -2.51
N ALA A 167 -4.71 -1.32 -2.48
CA ALA A 167 -4.01 -0.81 -3.63
C ALA A 167 -3.55 -1.96 -4.55
N LEU A 168 -4.19 -2.09 -5.72
CA LEU A 168 -3.78 -3.05 -6.75
C LEU A 168 -2.30 -2.91 -7.12
N TYR A 169 -1.80 -1.67 -7.15
CA TYR A 169 -0.38 -1.39 -7.36
C TYR A 169 0.54 -2.15 -6.39
N ILE A 170 0.22 -2.16 -5.09
CA ILE A 170 1.01 -2.88 -4.07
C ILE A 170 1.00 -4.39 -4.35
N ARG A 171 -0.13 -4.93 -4.84
CA ARG A 171 -0.23 -6.35 -5.23
C ARG A 171 0.63 -6.67 -6.47
N CYS A 172 0.79 -5.72 -7.39
CA CYS A 172 1.58 -5.92 -8.62
C CYS A 172 3.10 -5.78 -8.41
N VAL A 173 3.54 -5.04 -7.39
CA VAL A 173 4.98 -4.79 -7.15
C VAL A 173 5.61 -5.67 -6.07
N THR A 174 4.80 -6.45 -5.36
CA THR A 174 5.27 -7.39 -4.33
C THR A 174 5.77 -8.68 -4.97
N SER A 175 6.71 -9.35 -4.30
CA SER A 175 7.23 -10.64 -4.77
C SER A 175 6.23 -11.78 -4.56
N PRO A 176 6.36 -12.90 -5.29
CA PRO A 176 5.57 -14.11 -5.06
C PRO A 176 5.76 -14.72 -3.67
N THR A 177 6.84 -14.36 -2.97
CA THR A 177 7.15 -14.85 -1.61
C THR A 177 6.89 -13.79 -0.54
N SER A 178 6.22 -12.69 -0.90
CA SER A 178 5.92 -11.61 0.02
C SER A 178 5.08 -12.12 1.21
N ILE A 179 5.45 -11.68 2.41
CA ILE A 179 4.71 -11.96 3.63
C ILE A 179 3.77 -10.77 3.84
N MET A 180 2.54 -10.94 3.38
CA MET A 180 1.44 -9.98 3.53
C MET A 180 0.40 -10.58 4.46
N ILE A 181 0.53 -10.34 5.76
CA ILE A 181 -0.34 -10.95 6.78
C ILE A 181 -0.96 -9.94 7.72
N ARG A 182 -2.14 -10.28 8.22
CA ARG A 182 -2.79 -9.66 9.37
C ARG A 182 -2.76 -10.64 10.54
N VAL A 183 -2.29 -10.18 11.68
CA VAL A 183 -2.36 -10.89 12.95
C VAL A 183 -3.53 -10.32 13.74
N ASP A 184 -4.47 -11.18 14.13
CA ASP A 184 -5.59 -10.85 15.00
C ASP A 184 -5.51 -11.67 16.29
N ALA A 185 -5.14 -11.00 17.37
CA ALA A 185 -5.00 -11.59 18.70
C ALA A 185 -6.20 -11.27 19.62
N GLU A 186 -7.35 -10.86 19.05
CA GLU A 186 -8.55 -10.64 19.84
C GLU A 186 -9.00 -11.93 20.56
N GLY A 187 -9.25 -11.83 21.87
CA GLY A 187 -9.64 -12.98 22.68
C GLY A 187 -8.51 -13.97 23.03
N ALA A 188 -7.30 -13.79 22.50
CA ALA A 188 -6.17 -14.71 22.71
C ALA A 188 -5.40 -14.47 24.04
N GLY A 189 -5.87 -13.55 24.86
CA GLY A 189 -5.29 -13.19 26.16
C GLY A 189 -4.30 -12.02 26.09
N PRO A 190 -4.00 -11.40 27.25
CA PRO A 190 -3.10 -10.24 27.30
C PRO A 190 -1.66 -10.66 26.94
N GLY A 191 -0.98 -9.86 26.12
CA GLY A 191 0.41 -10.10 25.76
C GLY A 191 0.63 -11.06 24.57
N ARG A 192 -0.43 -11.62 23.98
CA ARG A 192 -0.31 -12.56 22.87
C ARG A 192 0.28 -11.91 21.62
N MET A 193 -0.10 -10.67 21.31
CA MET A 193 0.48 -9.93 20.19
C MET A 193 1.99 -9.75 20.38
N GLU A 194 2.42 -9.39 21.58
CA GLU A 194 3.83 -9.24 21.95
C GLU A 194 4.61 -10.55 21.84
N GLU A 195 4.01 -11.68 22.20
CA GLU A 195 4.58 -13.02 22.00
C GLU A 195 4.74 -13.34 20.51
N ILE A 196 3.69 -13.10 19.70
CA ILE A 196 3.75 -13.33 18.25
C ILE A 196 4.85 -12.50 17.61
N VAL A 197 4.96 -11.21 17.98
CA VAL A 197 6.02 -10.33 17.47
C VAL A 197 7.41 -10.87 17.86
N LYS A 198 7.59 -11.27 19.13
CA LYS A 198 8.89 -11.68 19.67
C LYS A 198 9.35 -13.05 19.19
N ASP A 199 8.47 -14.04 19.22
CA ASP A 199 8.84 -15.45 19.08
C ASP A 199 8.61 -15.97 17.66
N HIS A 200 7.85 -15.23 16.83
CA HIS A 200 7.52 -15.62 15.45
C HIS A 200 7.92 -14.58 14.39
N ILE A 201 7.48 -13.32 14.52
CA ILE A 201 7.78 -12.29 13.50
C ILE A 201 9.26 -11.90 13.53
N ASP A 202 9.84 -11.68 14.71
CA ASP A 202 11.24 -11.28 14.88
C ASP A 202 12.24 -12.23 14.20
N PRO A 203 12.23 -13.56 14.44
CA PRO A 203 13.16 -14.46 13.77
C PRO A 203 12.94 -14.52 12.25
N VAL A 204 11.69 -14.45 11.79
CA VAL A 204 11.35 -14.43 10.35
C VAL A 204 11.90 -13.19 9.67
N ALA A 205 11.67 -12.01 10.25
CA ALA A 205 12.15 -10.74 9.73
C ALA A 205 13.69 -10.68 9.68
N LYS A 206 14.35 -11.14 10.75
CA LYS A 206 15.82 -11.23 10.80
C LYS A 206 16.37 -12.20 9.75
N GLN A 207 15.71 -13.32 9.51
CA GLN A 207 16.13 -14.28 8.48
C GLN A 207 15.94 -13.73 7.06
N ALA A 208 14.80 -13.08 6.77
CA ALA A 208 14.58 -12.42 5.49
C ALA A 208 15.62 -11.31 5.24
N LEU A 209 15.94 -10.52 6.26
CA LEU A 209 16.98 -9.50 6.17
C LEU A 209 18.36 -10.11 5.95
N ALA A 210 18.71 -11.20 6.64
CA ALA A 210 19.98 -11.89 6.46
C ALA A 210 20.13 -12.41 5.01
N ILE A 211 19.07 -13.00 4.45
CA ILE A 211 19.03 -13.42 3.04
C ILE A 211 19.28 -12.23 2.11
N TRP A 212 18.59 -11.12 2.33
CA TRP A 212 18.79 -9.91 1.51
C TRP A 212 20.21 -9.36 1.63
N LEU A 213 20.78 -9.28 2.84
CA LEU A 213 22.14 -8.80 3.04
C LEU A 213 23.16 -9.70 2.33
N ASP A 214 23.07 -11.02 2.53
CA ASP A 214 24.07 -11.96 2.03
C ASP A 214 23.97 -12.19 0.52
N GLN A 215 22.75 -12.21 -0.04
CA GLN A 215 22.52 -12.57 -1.44
C GLN A 215 22.26 -11.37 -2.36
N CYS A 216 21.82 -10.23 -1.81
CA CYS A 216 21.48 -9.03 -2.58
C CYS A 216 22.48 -7.89 -2.30
N ALA A 217 22.45 -7.33 -1.09
CA ALA A 217 23.14 -6.07 -0.77
C ALA A 217 24.66 -6.18 -0.58
N CYS A 218 25.17 -7.36 -0.27
CA CYS A 218 26.61 -7.66 -0.23
C CYS A 218 27.06 -8.57 -1.39
N GLY A 219 26.13 -9.12 -2.16
CA GLY A 219 26.44 -9.94 -3.34
C GLY A 219 27.01 -9.09 -4.47
N GLN A 220 28.09 -9.53 -5.10
CA GLN A 220 28.60 -8.90 -6.32
C GLN A 220 27.86 -9.48 -7.53
N ARG A 221 27.26 -8.60 -8.35
CA ARG A 221 26.61 -8.96 -9.61
C ARG A 221 27.05 -8.02 -10.71
N ASN A 222 27.20 -8.55 -11.92
CA ASN A 222 27.48 -7.76 -13.10
C ASN A 222 26.17 -7.54 -13.84
N VAL A 223 25.81 -6.28 -14.04
CA VAL A 223 24.65 -5.86 -14.83
C VAL A 223 25.16 -5.18 -16.09
N ASP A 224 24.67 -5.59 -17.25
CA ASP A 224 25.02 -4.95 -18.51
C ASP A 224 24.31 -3.60 -18.69
N GLU A 225 24.70 -2.83 -19.71
CA GLU A 225 24.15 -1.48 -19.92
C GLU A 225 22.66 -1.48 -20.32
N ALA A 226 22.17 -2.54 -20.97
CA ALA A 226 20.77 -2.64 -21.35
C ALA A 226 19.89 -2.92 -20.11
N ASP A 227 20.32 -3.85 -19.27
CA ASP A 227 19.68 -4.16 -17.99
C ASP A 227 19.72 -2.97 -17.03
N LYS A 228 20.82 -2.20 -16.98
CA LYS A 228 20.89 -0.96 -16.19
C LYS A 228 19.81 0.02 -16.59
N ALA A 229 19.67 0.30 -17.88
CA ALA A 229 18.65 1.24 -18.37
C ALA A 229 17.22 0.75 -18.08
N TYR A 230 16.98 -0.57 -18.18
CA TYR A 230 15.72 -1.19 -17.78
C TYR A 230 15.43 -0.97 -16.29
N LEU A 231 16.42 -1.25 -15.42
CA LEU A 231 16.30 -1.09 -13.97
C LEU A 231 16.03 0.37 -13.58
N GLU A 232 16.76 1.32 -14.14
CA GLU A 232 16.56 2.76 -13.87
C GLU A 232 15.13 3.21 -14.22
N LYS A 233 14.61 2.76 -15.38
CA LYS A 233 13.25 3.07 -15.80
C LYS A 233 12.22 2.48 -14.85
N ARG A 234 12.35 1.19 -14.52
CA ARG A 234 11.41 0.47 -13.63
C ARG A 234 11.45 1.01 -12.21
N ASP A 235 12.64 1.18 -11.64
CA ASP A 235 12.82 1.73 -10.29
C ASP A 235 12.22 3.14 -10.19
N GLY A 236 12.43 3.98 -11.22
CA GLY A 236 11.85 5.32 -11.29
C GLY A 236 10.32 5.32 -11.26
N LEU A 237 9.70 4.43 -12.03
CA LEU A 237 8.24 4.26 -12.05
C LEU A 237 7.71 3.81 -10.68
N ILE A 238 8.34 2.80 -10.07
CA ILE A 238 7.93 2.26 -8.77
C ILE A 238 8.06 3.34 -7.68
N LYS A 239 9.21 4.00 -7.63
CA LYS A 239 9.51 5.09 -6.68
C LYS A 239 8.47 6.21 -6.76
N ASN A 240 8.11 6.66 -7.96
CA ASN A 240 7.13 7.73 -8.13
C ASN A 240 5.73 7.30 -7.69
N LYS A 241 5.27 6.10 -8.09
CA LYS A 241 3.94 5.59 -7.72
C LYS A 241 3.79 5.36 -6.23
N THR A 242 4.81 4.83 -5.54
CA THR A 242 4.79 4.63 -4.08
C THR A 242 4.59 5.95 -3.32
N ILE A 243 5.23 7.05 -3.77
CA ILE A 243 5.02 8.37 -3.15
C ILE A 243 3.59 8.87 -3.34
N GLU A 244 3.01 8.67 -4.52
CA GLU A 244 1.67 9.14 -4.86
C GLU A 244 0.58 8.37 -4.11
N ILE A 245 0.72 7.04 -4.02
CA ILE A 245 -0.29 6.14 -3.46
C ILE A 245 -0.26 6.14 -1.92
N ASP A 246 0.90 5.99 -1.30
CA ASP A 246 0.99 5.78 0.16
C ASP A 246 1.05 7.09 0.95
N LEU A 247 1.66 8.14 0.38
CA LEU A 247 1.99 9.37 1.10
C LEU A 247 1.28 10.62 0.54
N GLY A 248 0.70 10.58 -0.65
CA GLY A 248 0.15 11.78 -1.30
C GLY A 248 -1.13 12.33 -0.67
N SER A 249 -2.07 11.46 -0.27
CA SER A 249 -3.42 11.85 0.15
C SER A 249 -3.61 11.86 1.67
N SER A 250 -2.96 10.94 2.38
CA SER A 250 -3.11 10.76 3.83
C SER A 250 -2.22 11.71 4.65
N PHE A 251 -0.98 11.95 4.21
CA PHE A 251 0.00 12.75 4.97
C PHE A 251 -0.44 14.20 5.23
N PRO A 252 -1.00 14.94 4.24
CA PRO A 252 -1.52 16.29 4.49
C PRO A 252 -2.67 16.32 5.49
N ARG A 253 -3.49 15.26 5.55
CA ARG A 253 -4.59 15.14 6.53
C ARG A 253 -4.04 14.95 7.94
N LEU A 254 -2.97 14.17 8.09
CA LEU A 254 -2.38 13.84 9.39
C LEU A 254 -1.51 14.96 9.98
N PHE A 255 -0.70 15.63 9.14
CA PHE A 255 0.33 16.57 9.59
C PHE A 255 0.09 18.03 9.16
N GLY A 256 -0.94 18.28 8.35
CA GLY A 256 -1.16 19.58 7.73
C GLY A 256 -0.28 19.79 6.49
N PRO A 257 -0.65 20.76 5.64
CA PRO A 257 -0.05 20.94 4.32
C PRO A 257 1.44 21.32 4.38
N ASP A 258 1.86 22.12 5.36
CA ASP A 258 3.23 22.62 5.41
C ASP A 258 4.24 21.51 5.76
N ILE A 259 3.91 20.70 6.76
CA ILE A 259 4.74 19.56 7.17
C ILE A 259 4.73 18.51 6.06
N ALA A 260 3.54 18.17 5.53
CA ALA A 260 3.45 17.20 4.45
C ALA A 260 4.27 17.63 3.23
N ASN A 261 4.16 18.87 2.76
CA ASN A 261 4.96 19.36 1.63
C ASN A 261 6.47 19.27 1.90
N ARG A 262 6.92 19.57 3.13
CA ARG A 262 8.33 19.47 3.51
C ARG A 262 8.82 18.04 3.49
N ILE A 263 8.13 17.12 4.18
CA ILE A 263 8.55 15.71 4.28
C ILE A 263 8.46 15.02 2.91
N LEU A 264 7.35 15.19 2.19
CA LEU A 264 7.18 14.63 0.84
C LEU A 264 8.19 15.20 -0.15
N GLY A 265 8.55 16.48 -0.02
CA GLY A 265 9.60 17.10 -0.82
C GLY A 265 10.94 16.39 -0.64
N VAL A 266 11.34 16.11 0.60
CA VAL A 266 12.60 15.41 0.88
C VAL A 266 12.58 13.96 0.41
N ILE A 267 11.47 13.24 0.62
CA ILE A 267 11.31 11.87 0.10
C ILE A 267 11.41 11.86 -1.43
N ARG A 268 10.73 12.80 -2.11
CA ARG A 268 10.84 12.97 -3.57
C ARG A 268 12.27 13.28 -3.99
N ASP A 269 12.98 14.16 -3.28
CA ASP A 269 14.35 14.49 -3.63
C ASP A 269 15.27 13.28 -3.50
N VAL A 270 15.09 12.44 -2.48
CA VAL A 270 15.87 11.19 -2.32
C VAL A 270 15.53 10.20 -3.43
N TYR A 271 14.25 10.03 -3.74
CA TYR A 271 13.79 9.11 -4.78
C TYR A 271 14.25 9.58 -6.17
N ASN A 272 14.18 10.88 -6.45
CA ASN A 272 14.57 11.49 -7.71
C ASN A 272 16.07 11.75 -7.84
N ALA A 273 16.84 11.84 -6.74
CA ALA A 273 18.30 11.96 -6.80
C ALA A 273 18.94 10.77 -7.53
N SER A 274 18.27 9.61 -7.55
CA SER A 274 18.63 8.46 -8.37
C SER A 274 18.39 8.69 -9.88
N LEU A 275 17.32 9.40 -10.26
CA LEU A 275 16.96 9.75 -11.64
C LEU A 275 17.79 10.91 -12.21
N TYR A 276 18.25 11.85 -11.38
CA TYR A 276 19.08 12.98 -11.82
C TYR A 276 20.49 12.61 -12.32
N ARG A 277 20.89 11.33 -12.23
CA ARG A 277 22.12 10.83 -12.87
C ARG A 277 21.94 10.53 -14.36
N ALA A 278 20.70 10.38 -14.85
CA ALA A 278 20.39 10.13 -16.25
C ALA A 278 19.43 11.21 -16.78
N THR A 279 20.01 12.22 -17.44
CA THR A 279 19.35 13.22 -18.30
C THR A 279 18.58 14.38 -17.63
N SER A 280 19.08 15.59 -17.90
CA SER A 280 18.40 16.86 -17.69
C SER A 280 17.28 17.04 -18.70
N ARG A 281 16.02 16.96 -18.26
CA ARG A 281 14.90 17.71 -18.87
C ARG A 281 13.92 18.15 -17.78
N ARG A 282 13.75 19.48 -17.69
CA ARG A 282 12.77 20.14 -16.85
C ARG A 282 11.36 19.78 -17.32
N ASP A 283 10.51 19.30 -16.42
CA ASP A 283 9.07 19.43 -16.58
C ASP A 283 8.46 20.29 -15.47
N LYS A 284 7.50 21.12 -15.88
CA LYS A 284 6.88 22.19 -15.08
C LYS A 284 5.82 21.63 -14.12
N PRO A 285 5.57 22.27 -12.96
CA PRO A 285 4.53 21.84 -12.04
C PRO A 285 3.14 22.19 -12.59
N ARG A 286 2.20 21.24 -12.55
CA ARG A 286 0.77 21.50 -12.71
C ARG A 286 0.07 21.18 -11.39
N GLY A 287 -0.69 22.15 -10.89
CA GLY A 287 -1.21 22.19 -9.53
C GLY A 287 -2.55 21.46 -9.31
N ARG A 288 -2.79 21.22 -8.01
CA ARG A 288 -4.03 21.02 -7.22
C ARG A 288 -5.29 20.38 -7.87
N HIS A 289 -5.58 19.18 -7.35
CA HIS A 289 -6.85 18.45 -7.05
C HIS A 289 -8.20 18.98 -7.59
N HIS A 290 -9.07 18.05 -8.04
CA HIS A 290 -10.48 17.82 -7.64
C HIS A 290 -11.02 16.46 -8.20
N GLY A 291 -11.73 15.66 -7.39
CA GLY A 291 -12.85 14.79 -7.81
C GLY A 291 -12.60 13.30 -8.20
N LEU A 292 -13.27 12.38 -7.47
CA LEU A 292 -13.49 10.98 -7.85
C LEU A 292 -14.35 10.88 -9.15
N SER A 293 -13.72 10.73 -10.31
CA SER A 293 -14.21 10.01 -11.52
C SER A 293 -13.15 9.97 -12.63
N GLN A 294 -12.15 10.87 -12.62
CA GLN A 294 -10.95 10.73 -13.44
C GLN A 294 -9.94 9.77 -12.82
N GLN A 295 -9.87 9.72 -11.48
CA GLN A 295 -8.92 8.88 -10.77
C GLN A 295 -9.17 7.38 -11.03
N LYS A 296 -10.42 6.90 -10.99
CA LYS A 296 -10.74 5.49 -11.26
C LYS A 296 -10.54 5.12 -12.73
N ARG A 297 -10.82 6.04 -13.66
CA ARG A 297 -10.52 5.85 -15.09
C ARG A 297 -9.02 5.84 -15.35
N GLN A 298 -8.27 6.66 -14.61
CA GLN A 298 -6.82 6.71 -14.65
C GLN A 298 -6.20 5.45 -14.02
N GLU A 299 -6.74 4.93 -12.90
CA GLU A 299 -6.36 3.65 -12.30
C GLU A 299 -6.66 2.46 -13.23
N ILE A 300 -7.82 2.45 -13.90
CA ILE A 300 -8.15 1.43 -14.92
C ILE A 300 -7.24 1.56 -16.14
N LYS A 301 -6.90 2.78 -16.56
CA LYS A 301 -5.94 3.04 -17.64
C LYS A 301 -4.54 2.57 -17.28
N GLU A 302 -4.12 2.78 -16.05
CA GLU A 302 -2.82 2.33 -15.56
C GLU A 302 -2.76 0.83 -15.38
N ALA A 303 -3.87 0.18 -14.99
CA ALA A 303 -3.99 -1.28 -15.00
C ALA A 303 -3.96 -1.82 -16.43
N PHE A 304 -4.63 -1.16 -17.37
CA PHE A 304 -4.59 -1.50 -18.79
C PHE A 304 -3.16 -1.42 -19.34
N GLU A 305 -2.44 -0.32 -19.09
CA GLU A 305 -1.03 -0.16 -19.49
C GLU A 305 -0.06 -1.14 -18.80
N LEU A 306 -0.46 -1.76 -17.69
CA LEU A 306 0.29 -2.83 -17.03
C LEU A 306 0.01 -4.20 -17.65
N PHE A 307 -1.15 -4.39 -18.25
CA PHE A 307 -1.55 -5.63 -18.92
C PHE A 307 -1.16 -5.63 -20.40
N ASP A 308 -1.22 -4.49 -21.09
CA ASP A 308 -0.71 -4.25 -22.45
C ASP A 308 0.82 -4.04 -22.40
N THR A 309 1.54 -5.15 -22.23
CA THR A 309 2.97 -5.16 -21.90
C THR A 309 3.85 -4.78 -23.09
N ASP A 310 3.40 -5.05 -24.30
CA ASP A 310 4.10 -4.67 -25.54
C ASP A 310 3.72 -3.27 -26.04
N GLY A 311 2.74 -2.63 -25.41
CA GLY A 311 2.24 -1.29 -25.76
C GLY A 311 1.52 -1.26 -27.10
N SER A 312 0.92 -2.39 -27.50
CA SER A 312 0.12 -2.53 -28.72
C SER A 312 -1.17 -1.71 -28.67
N GLY A 313 -1.61 -1.32 -27.46
CA GLY A 313 -2.87 -0.64 -27.21
C GLY A 313 -4.05 -1.59 -27.04
N THR A 314 -3.80 -2.90 -26.91
CA THR A 314 -4.80 -3.97 -26.75
C THR A 314 -4.23 -5.08 -25.86
N ILE A 315 -5.07 -5.77 -25.08
CA ILE A 315 -4.64 -6.89 -24.22
C ILE A 315 -5.00 -8.21 -24.90
N ASP A 316 -4.00 -9.01 -25.25
CA ASP A 316 -4.23 -10.32 -25.86
C ASP A 316 -4.47 -11.45 -24.83
N ALA A 317 -4.79 -12.67 -25.30
CA ALA A 317 -5.04 -13.83 -24.44
C ALA A 317 -3.85 -14.23 -23.56
N LYS A 318 -2.62 -14.00 -24.01
CA LYS A 318 -1.42 -14.30 -23.21
C LYS A 318 -1.25 -13.26 -22.13
N GLU A 319 -1.43 -11.99 -22.46
CA GLU A 319 -1.35 -10.86 -21.53
C GLU A 319 -2.43 -10.94 -20.44
N LEU A 320 -3.66 -11.29 -20.81
CA LEU A 320 -4.75 -11.50 -19.85
C LEU A 320 -4.51 -12.72 -18.94
N ASN A 321 -3.89 -13.80 -19.44
CA ASN A 321 -3.51 -14.94 -18.61
C ASN A 321 -2.47 -14.55 -17.54
N VAL A 322 -1.47 -13.78 -17.97
CA VAL A 322 -0.39 -13.28 -17.11
C VAL A 322 -0.95 -12.37 -16.02
N ALA A 323 -1.84 -11.45 -16.41
CA ALA A 323 -2.57 -10.58 -15.50
C ALA A 323 -3.31 -11.35 -14.39
N MET A 324 -4.10 -12.36 -14.77
CA MET A 324 -4.91 -13.13 -13.83
C MET A 324 -4.08 -13.98 -12.88
N ARG A 325 -2.95 -14.55 -13.36
CA ARG A 325 -1.99 -15.26 -12.50
C ARG A 325 -1.28 -14.33 -11.52
N ALA A 326 -0.89 -13.13 -11.95
CA ALA A 326 -0.28 -12.12 -11.08
C ALA A 326 -1.24 -11.64 -9.98
N LEU A 327 -2.55 -11.72 -10.21
CA LEU A 327 -3.60 -11.46 -9.22
C LEU A 327 -3.95 -12.69 -8.35
N GLY A 328 -3.24 -13.81 -8.52
CA GLY A 328 -3.42 -15.03 -7.72
C GLY A 328 -4.51 -15.98 -8.23
N PHE A 329 -4.98 -15.83 -9.47
CA PHE A 329 -5.97 -16.71 -10.10
C PHE A 329 -5.33 -17.62 -11.14
N GLU A 330 -5.49 -18.94 -11.00
CA GLU A 330 -5.17 -19.89 -12.07
C GLU A 330 -6.38 -20.06 -12.99
N MET A 331 -6.21 -19.72 -14.27
CA MET A 331 -7.26 -19.85 -15.29
C MET A 331 -6.79 -20.72 -16.46
N THR A 332 -7.73 -21.49 -17.02
CA THR A 332 -7.52 -22.30 -18.23
C THR A 332 -7.58 -21.43 -19.49
N GLU A 333 -6.94 -21.89 -20.58
CA GLU A 333 -6.95 -21.19 -21.86
C GLU A 333 -8.38 -20.97 -22.39
N GLU A 334 -9.27 -21.94 -22.18
CA GLU A 334 -10.69 -21.83 -22.54
C GLU A 334 -11.42 -20.75 -21.76
N GLN A 335 -11.12 -20.58 -20.47
CA GLN A 335 -11.73 -19.52 -19.66
C GLN A 335 -11.24 -18.13 -20.06
N ILE A 336 -9.98 -18.01 -20.46
CA ILE A 336 -9.39 -16.74 -20.90
C ILE A 336 -9.97 -16.33 -22.25
N ASN A 337 -10.04 -17.27 -23.19
CA ASN A 337 -10.68 -17.03 -24.49
C ASN A 337 -12.16 -16.67 -24.32
N GLN A 338 -12.86 -17.27 -23.35
CA GLN A 338 -14.24 -16.89 -23.03
C GLN A 338 -14.32 -15.48 -22.44
N MET A 339 -13.40 -15.10 -21.53
CA MET A 339 -13.39 -13.73 -20.97
C MET A 339 -13.15 -12.66 -22.04
N ILE A 340 -12.30 -12.95 -23.03
CA ILE A 340 -12.08 -12.07 -24.18
C ILE A 340 -13.36 -12.01 -25.01
N ALA A 341 -13.92 -13.16 -25.41
CA ALA A 341 -15.13 -13.21 -26.23
C ALA A 341 -16.36 -12.54 -25.59
N ASP A 342 -16.43 -12.48 -24.25
CA ASP A 342 -17.52 -11.84 -23.52
C ASP A 342 -17.48 -10.29 -23.60
N VAL A 343 -16.31 -9.71 -23.89
CA VAL A 343 -16.09 -8.25 -23.84
C VAL A 343 -15.59 -7.65 -25.15
N ASP A 344 -14.98 -8.46 -26.01
CA ASP A 344 -14.55 -8.17 -27.38
C ASP A 344 -15.77 -7.94 -28.28
N LYS A 345 -16.22 -6.69 -28.35
CA LYS A 345 -17.38 -6.24 -29.12
C LYS A 345 -17.03 -5.97 -30.58
N ASP A 346 -15.76 -5.66 -30.85
CA ASP A 346 -15.29 -5.36 -32.20
C ASP A 346 -14.79 -6.62 -32.95
N GLY A 347 -14.62 -7.74 -32.25
CA GLY A 347 -14.25 -9.04 -32.80
C GLY A 347 -12.76 -9.12 -33.15
N SER A 348 -11.93 -8.31 -32.52
CA SER A 348 -10.48 -8.23 -32.77
C SER A 348 -9.71 -9.43 -32.22
N GLY A 349 -10.29 -10.18 -31.28
CA GLY A 349 -9.63 -11.27 -30.57
C GLY A 349 -8.68 -10.79 -29.45
N ALA A 350 -8.73 -9.50 -29.12
CA ALA A 350 -8.00 -8.85 -28.04
C ALA A 350 -8.93 -7.86 -27.32
N ILE A 351 -8.56 -7.39 -26.13
CA ILE A 351 -9.39 -6.45 -25.36
C ILE A 351 -8.80 -5.05 -25.52
N ASP A 352 -9.55 -4.14 -26.14
CA ASP A 352 -9.14 -2.73 -26.21
C ASP A 352 -9.38 -1.98 -24.89
N PHE A 353 -8.92 -0.73 -24.79
CA PHE A 353 -9.05 0.04 -23.55
C PHE A 353 -10.51 0.28 -23.11
N ASP A 354 -11.42 0.54 -24.05
CA ASP A 354 -12.81 0.83 -23.72
C ASP A 354 -13.57 -0.46 -23.34
N GLU A 355 -13.23 -1.59 -23.95
CA GLU A 355 -13.70 -2.94 -23.60
C GLU A 355 -13.15 -3.40 -22.25
N PHE A 356 -11.89 -3.10 -21.95
CA PHE A 356 -11.26 -3.36 -20.66
C PHE A 356 -11.93 -2.55 -19.53
N VAL A 357 -12.25 -1.28 -19.78
CA VAL A 357 -13.03 -0.46 -18.85
C VAL A 357 -14.41 -1.08 -18.62
N HIS A 358 -15.07 -1.58 -19.66
CA HIS A 358 -16.37 -2.24 -19.54
C HIS A 358 -16.28 -3.54 -18.72
N MET A 359 -15.26 -4.36 -18.95
CA MET A 359 -14.99 -5.58 -18.19
C MET A 359 -14.77 -5.29 -16.69
N MET A 360 -13.91 -4.32 -16.39
CA MET A 360 -13.54 -3.95 -15.01
C MET A 360 -14.71 -3.31 -14.28
N THR A 361 -15.48 -2.43 -14.94
CA THR A 361 -16.66 -1.80 -14.33
C THR A 361 -17.81 -2.78 -14.10
N ALA A 362 -17.98 -3.80 -14.94
CA ALA A 362 -19.00 -4.83 -14.75
C ALA A 362 -18.66 -5.85 -13.64
N LYS A 363 -17.38 -6.27 -13.50
CA LYS A 363 -16.98 -7.31 -12.52
C LYS A 363 -16.47 -6.77 -11.17
N ILE A 364 -15.83 -5.61 -11.14
CA ILE A 364 -15.32 -4.96 -9.91
C ILE A 364 -16.37 -4.01 -9.34
N GLY A 365 -17.15 -3.37 -10.21
CA GLY A 365 -18.23 -2.46 -9.81
C GLY A 365 -19.30 -3.12 -8.94
N GLU A 366 -19.59 -4.42 -9.08
CA GLU A 366 -20.64 -5.08 -8.30
C GLU A 366 -20.21 -5.59 -6.92
N ARG A 367 -18.95 -6.01 -6.75
CA ARG A 367 -18.44 -6.53 -5.47
C ARG A 367 -18.00 -5.41 -4.52
N ASP A 368 -17.19 -4.48 -5.00
CA ASP A 368 -16.61 -3.43 -4.15
C ASP A 368 -17.65 -2.37 -3.75
N THR A 369 -18.56 -1.99 -4.67
CA THR A 369 -19.64 -1.06 -4.28
C THR A 369 -20.59 -1.69 -3.28
N LYS A 370 -20.83 -3.01 -3.33
CA LYS A 370 -21.70 -3.67 -2.37
C LYS A 370 -21.06 -3.71 -0.98
N GLU A 371 -19.77 -4.01 -0.87
CA GLU A 371 -19.05 -4.00 0.42
C GLU A 371 -18.87 -2.59 1.00
N GLU A 372 -18.60 -1.59 0.16
CA GLU A 372 -18.52 -0.19 0.60
C GLU A 372 -19.89 0.36 1.02
N LEU A 373 -20.96 0.03 0.27
CA LEU A 373 -22.33 0.40 0.63
C LEU A 373 -22.81 -0.33 1.89
N LEU A 374 -22.39 -1.59 2.11
CA LEU A 374 -22.64 -2.32 3.36
C LEU A 374 -21.97 -1.65 4.55
N LYS A 375 -20.71 -1.24 4.43
CA LYS A 375 -20.00 -0.51 5.49
C LYS A 375 -20.63 0.85 5.76
N ALA A 376 -20.99 1.59 4.70
CA ALA A 376 -21.66 2.88 4.84
C ALA A 376 -23.03 2.73 5.52
N PHE A 377 -23.78 1.69 5.16
CA PHE A 377 -25.06 1.36 5.80
C PHE A 377 -24.87 1.04 7.29
N GLN A 378 -23.89 0.22 7.65
CA GLN A 378 -23.57 -0.13 9.04
C GLN A 378 -23.08 1.07 9.88
N ILE A 379 -22.43 2.05 9.27
CA ILE A 379 -22.00 3.27 9.97
C ILE A 379 -23.20 4.14 10.33
N ILE A 380 -24.24 4.13 9.49
CA ILE A 380 -25.45 4.92 9.69
C ILE A 380 -26.43 4.19 10.61
N ASP A 381 -26.65 2.89 10.42
CA ASP A 381 -27.49 2.00 11.27
C ASP A 381 -26.87 1.79 12.66
N GLN A 382 -26.99 2.80 13.53
CA GLN A 382 -26.34 2.80 14.85
C GLN A 382 -26.95 1.79 15.82
N ASP A 383 -28.22 1.44 15.66
CA ASP A 383 -28.91 0.47 16.51
C ASP A 383 -28.84 -0.97 15.97
N ASN A 384 -28.22 -1.17 14.79
CA ASN A 384 -28.02 -2.45 14.09
C ASN A 384 -29.32 -3.22 13.86
N ASN A 385 -30.42 -2.49 13.65
CA ASN A 385 -31.72 -3.10 13.40
C ASN A 385 -31.89 -3.50 11.92
N GLY A 386 -30.92 -3.18 11.07
CA GLY A 386 -30.91 -3.49 9.64
C GLY A 386 -31.64 -2.45 8.78
N LYS A 387 -31.96 -1.29 9.34
CA LYS A 387 -32.66 -0.17 8.70
C LYS A 387 -32.11 1.16 9.19
N ILE A 388 -32.25 2.20 8.38
CA ILE A 388 -31.83 3.56 8.73
C ILE A 388 -33.06 4.38 9.09
N SER A 389 -33.14 4.83 10.34
CA SER A 389 -34.22 5.69 10.83
C SER A 389 -33.86 7.19 10.79
N ALA A 390 -34.85 8.07 10.97
CA ALA A 390 -34.63 9.50 11.14
C ALA A 390 -33.72 9.83 12.34
N GLN A 391 -33.70 8.96 13.37
CA GLN A 391 -32.86 9.15 14.54
C GLN A 391 -31.40 8.84 14.24
N ASP A 392 -31.14 7.84 13.40
CA ASP A 392 -29.80 7.46 12.95
C ASP A 392 -29.15 8.57 12.14
N ILE A 393 -29.90 9.14 11.18
CA ILE A 393 -29.45 10.28 10.37
C ILE A 393 -29.19 11.52 11.25
N LYS A 394 -30.04 11.79 12.25
CA LYS A 394 -29.82 12.91 13.19
C LYS A 394 -28.55 12.74 14.03
N ARG A 395 -28.23 11.51 14.44
CA ARG A 395 -27.04 11.23 15.26
C ARG A 395 -25.76 11.39 14.45
N ILE A 396 -25.72 10.81 13.24
CA ILE A 396 -24.54 10.92 12.40
C ILE A 396 -24.31 12.36 11.90
N ALA A 397 -25.38 13.11 11.59
CA ALA A 397 -25.30 14.54 11.27
C ALA A 397 -24.65 15.36 12.39
N LYS A 398 -25.01 15.06 13.64
CA LYS A 398 -24.46 15.72 14.83
C LYS A 398 -23.00 15.35 15.07
N GLU A 399 -22.60 14.11 14.79
CA GLU A 399 -21.21 13.64 14.88
C GLU A 399 -20.32 14.23 13.78
N LEU A 400 -20.86 14.43 12.57
CA LEU A 400 -20.16 15.04 11.44
C LEU A 400 -20.12 16.58 11.50
N GLY A 401 -20.84 17.19 12.45
CA GLY A 401 -20.87 18.64 12.65
C GLY A 401 -21.67 19.41 11.59
N GLU A 402 -22.50 18.72 10.80
CA GLU A 402 -23.34 19.35 9.77
C GLU A 402 -24.79 19.54 10.28
N PRO A 403 -25.34 20.77 10.26
CA PRO A 403 -26.68 21.02 10.75
C PRO A 403 -27.74 20.66 9.68
N PHE A 404 -28.36 19.50 9.81
CA PHE A 404 -29.57 19.15 9.07
C PHE A 404 -30.82 19.50 9.89
N SER A 405 -31.85 20.05 9.26
CA SER A 405 -33.14 20.26 9.93
C SER A 405 -33.96 18.97 9.96
N ASP A 406 -34.86 18.85 10.95
CA ASP A 406 -35.78 17.71 11.06
C ASP A 406 -36.60 17.48 9.79
N LYS A 407 -36.87 18.55 9.04
CA LYS A 407 -37.58 18.48 7.78
C LYS A 407 -36.71 17.90 6.65
N ASP A 408 -35.45 18.32 6.56
CA ASP A 408 -34.54 17.80 5.52
C ASP A 408 -34.30 16.30 5.70
N ILE A 409 -34.20 15.83 6.95
CA ILE A 409 -34.02 14.41 7.28
C ILE A 409 -35.28 13.61 6.92
N GLN A 410 -36.46 14.18 7.17
CA GLN A 410 -37.73 13.56 6.81
C GLN A 410 -37.88 13.47 5.28
N ASP A 411 -37.54 14.54 4.56
CA ASP A 411 -37.57 14.58 3.09
C ASP A 411 -36.57 13.55 2.49
N MET A 412 -35.40 13.35 3.11
CA MET A 412 -34.42 12.32 2.70
C MET A 412 -34.94 10.89 2.86
N ILE A 413 -35.66 10.61 3.95
CA ILE A 413 -36.26 9.29 4.17
C ILE A 413 -37.40 9.07 3.20
N GLU A 414 -38.29 10.04 3.03
CA GLU A 414 -39.43 9.93 2.10
C GLU A 414 -39.01 9.74 0.64
N GLU A 415 -37.85 10.26 0.23
CA GLU A 415 -37.31 10.03 -1.12
C GLU A 415 -36.75 8.60 -1.30
N ALA A 416 -36.25 8.01 -0.21
CA ALA A 416 -35.60 6.70 -0.19
C ALA A 416 -36.57 5.54 0.04
N ASP A 417 -37.48 5.71 1.00
CA ASP A 417 -38.47 4.77 1.51
C ASP A 417 -39.56 4.49 0.47
N ARG A 418 -39.56 3.26 -0.04
CA ARG A 418 -40.38 2.83 -1.17
C ARG A 418 -41.49 1.89 -0.74
N ASP A 419 -41.28 1.16 0.36
CA ASP A 419 -42.31 0.32 0.97
C ASP A 419 -43.17 1.08 1.99
N HIS A 420 -42.83 2.36 2.25
CA HIS A 420 -43.53 3.29 3.12
C HIS A 420 -43.59 2.82 4.58
N ASP A 421 -42.53 2.16 5.04
CA ASP A 421 -42.41 1.70 6.42
C ASP A 421 -41.84 2.77 7.38
N GLY A 422 -41.43 3.93 6.83
CA GLY A 422 -40.90 5.07 7.58
C GLY A 422 -39.41 4.98 7.88
N GLU A 423 -38.72 3.97 7.37
CA GLU A 423 -37.30 3.68 7.54
C GLU A 423 -36.67 3.36 6.16
N VAL A 424 -35.34 3.33 6.07
CA VAL A 424 -34.66 3.00 4.81
C VAL A 424 -33.94 1.66 4.95
N ASN A 425 -34.43 0.64 4.27
CA ASN A 425 -33.78 -0.67 4.27
C ASN A 425 -32.57 -0.71 3.32
N MET A 426 -31.77 -1.79 3.40
CA MET A 426 -30.53 -1.92 2.64
C MET A 426 -30.73 -1.79 1.12
N ASP A 427 -31.81 -2.34 0.58
CA ASP A 427 -32.08 -2.30 -0.87
C ASP A 427 -32.47 -0.89 -1.34
N GLU A 428 -33.20 -0.15 -0.51
CA GLU A 428 -33.55 1.25 -0.74
C GLU A 428 -32.34 2.18 -0.63
N PHE A 429 -31.49 1.96 0.36
CA PHE A 429 -30.24 2.70 0.54
C PHE A 429 -29.31 2.51 -0.65
N VAL A 430 -29.10 1.27 -1.10
CA VAL A 430 -28.29 0.96 -2.29
C VAL A 430 -28.87 1.62 -3.53
N ARG A 431 -30.19 1.61 -3.69
CA ARG A 431 -30.88 2.24 -4.82
C ARG A 431 -30.64 3.75 -4.86
N ILE A 432 -30.77 4.44 -3.72
CA ILE A 432 -30.53 5.88 -3.63
C ILE A 432 -29.07 6.20 -3.90
N MET A 433 -28.14 5.53 -3.22
CA MET A 433 -26.71 5.79 -3.37
C MET A 433 -26.24 5.55 -4.82
N LYS A 434 -26.73 4.50 -5.49
CA LYS A 434 -26.43 4.27 -6.91
C LYS A 434 -26.96 5.37 -7.82
N ARG A 435 -28.05 6.04 -7.47
CA ARG A 435 -28.62 7.15 -8.23
C ARG A 435 -27.83 8.45 -8.04
N THR A 436 -27.29 8.68 -6.84
CA THR A 436 -26.47 9.86 -6.52
C THR A 436 -25.04 9.75 -7.06
N THR A 437 -24.47 8.53 -7.15
CA THR A 437 -23.11 8.30 -7.68
C THR A 437 -23.03 8.27 -9.22
N TYR A 438 -24.15 8.03 -9.91
CA TYR A 438 -24.22 7.96 -11.39
C TYR A 438 -25.21 8.96 -12.03
N GLY A 439 -25.53 10.06 -11.35
CA GLY A 439 -26.41 11.10 -11.88
C GLY A 439 -25.73 12.03 -12.88
N TYR A 440 -26.24 12.07 -14.11
CA TYR A 440 -25.97 13.06 -15.17
C TYR A 440 -26.36 14.48 -14.79
#